data_AF-C7RQJ6-F1
#
_entry.id   AF-C7RQJ6-F1
#
_cell.length_a   1.000
_cell.length_b   1.000
_cell.length_c   1.000
_cell.angle_alpha   90.00
_cell.angle_beta   90.00
_cell.angle_gamma   90.00
#
_symmetry.space_group_name_H-M   'P 1'
#
loop_
_entity.id
_entity.type
_entity.pdbx_description
1 polymer ?
#
loop_
_entity_poly.entity_id
_entity_poly.type
_entity_poly.pdbx_seq_one_letter_code
_entity_poly.pdbx_strand_id
1 'polypeptide(L)'
;MGIITGRTRGGDEWTPQFVSFLDPKKCIGCGRCYKVCPRNVLDLVERSEQLLADADEDADDDDEMMVMTIANGADCIGCGACGRVCPKDCYTYEAAAA
;
A
#
# COMPACT_ATOMS: atom_id res chain seq x y z
N MET A 1 24.07 11.05 -4.78
CA MET A 1 22.99 10.07 -4.61
C MET A 1 21.93 10.38 -5.66
N GLY A 2 21.75 9.49 -6.63
CA GLY A 2 20.65 9.63 -7.59
C GLY A 2 19.35 9.12 -6.99
N ILE A 3 18.22 9.53 -7.54
CA ILE A 3 16.93 8.89 -7.30
C ILE A 3 16.60 7.96 -8.48
N ILE A 4 15.88 6.87 -8.22
CA ILE A 4 15.43 5.99 -9.30
C ILE A 4 14.52 6.79 -10.23
N THR A 5 14.82 6.72 -11.54
CA THR A 5 14.01 7.34 -12.60
C THR A 5 13.73 6.30 -13.67
N GLY A 6 12.60 6.46 -14.36
CA GLY A 6 12.24 5.68 -15.54
C GLY A 6 11.93 6.59 -16.71
N ARG A 7 11.67 5.98 -17.88
CA ARG A 7 11.22 6.67 -19.09
C ARG A 7 9.89 6.11 -19.56
N THR A 8 8.97 6.98 -19.96
CA THR A 8 7.71 6.57 -20.59
C THR A 8 7.96 6.14 -22.04
N ARG A 9 6.94 5.55 -22.69
CA ARG A 9 7.00 5.23 -24.12
C ARG A 9 7.25 6.47 -25.00
N GLY A 10 6.82 7.65 -24.56
CA GLY A 10 7.06 8.92 -25.24
C GLY A 10 8.46 9.49 -25.04
N GLY A 11 9.26 8.91 -24.13
CA GLY A 11 10.61 9.38 -23.80
C GLY A 11 10.67 10.31 -22.59
N ASP A 12 9.53 10.73 -22.03
CA ASP A 12 9.49 11.58 -20.84
C ASP A 12 10.07 10.86 -19.63
N GLU A 13 10.86 11.58 -18.83
CA GLU A 13 11.39 11.09 -17.57
C GLU A 13 10.31 11.12 -16.48
N TRP A 14 10.26 10.07 -15.67
CA TRP A 14 9.35 10.01 -14.52
C TRP A 14 10.06 9.43 -13.30
N THR A 15 9.67 9.92 -12.12
CA THR A 15 10.15 9.41 -10.83
C THR A 15 9.11 8.46 -10.25
N PRO A 16 9.42 7.15 -10.10
CA PRO A 16 8.52 6.21 -9.45
C PRO A 16 8.27 6.56 -7.99
N GLN A 17 7.04 6.31 -7.55
CA GLN A 17 6.57 6.54 -6.19
C GLN A 17 6.33 5.19 -5.50
N PHE A 18 7.32 4.74 -4.74
CA PHE A 18 7.31 3.44 -4.07
C PHE A 18 6.45 3.53 -2.81
N VAL A 19 5.65 2.50 -2.57
CA VAL A 19 4.80 2.47 -1.37
C VAL A 19 5.69 2.28 -0.15
N SER A 20 5.62 3.23 0.80
CA SER A 20 6.40 3.18 2.05
C SER A 20 5.53 2.78 3.24
N PHE A 21 4.25 3.14 3.21
CA PHE A 21 3.32 2.86 4.30
C PHE A 21 1.89 2.66 3.79
N LEU A 22 1.14 1.82 4.51
CA LEU A 22 -0.29 1.60 4.34
C LEU A 22 -0.92 1.72 5.73
N ASP A 23 -1.82 2.67 5.91
CA ASP A 23 -2.54 2.91 7.16
C ASP A 23 -3.65 1.86 7.36
N PRO A 24 -3.48 0.87 8.27
CA PRO A 24 -4.47 -0.17 8.48
C PRO A 24 -5.75 0.34 9.17
N LYS A 25 -5.70 1.50 9.84
CA LYS A 25 -6.88 2.10 10.49
C LYS A 25 -7.87 2.65 9.48
N LYS A 26 -7.36 3.22 8.39
CA LYS A 26 -8.20 3.72 7.28
C LYS A 26 -8.64 2.61 6.34
N CYS A 27 -7.90 1.50 6.30
CA CYS A 27 -8.16 0.39 5.39
C CYS A 27 -9.47 -0.32 5.76
N ILE A 28 -10.27 -0.63 4.75
CA ILE A 28 -11.56 -1.33 4.87
C ILE A 28 -11.55 -2.72 4.22
N GLY A 29 -10.37 -3.29 3.94
CA GLY A 29 -10.25 -4.64 3.39
C GLY A 29 -10.80 -4.87 1.97
N CYS A 30 -11.13 -3.83 1.20
CA CYS A 30 -11.83 -4.00 -0.08
C CYS A 30 -11.06 -4.71 -1.22
N GLY A 31 -9.75 -4.98 -1.05
CA GLY A 31 -8.95 -5.77 -2.00
C GLY A 31 -8.70 -5.17 -3.38
N ARG A 32 -9.13 -3.92 -3.67
CA ARG A 32 -8.95 -3.30 -5.00
C ARG A 32 -7.49 -3.09 -5.35
N CYS A 33 -6.69 -2.67 -4.38
CA CYS A 33 -5.27 -2.44 -4.52
C CYS A 33 -4.50 -3.75 -4.79
N TYR A 34 -4.91 -4.86 -4.16
CA TYR A 34 -4.39 -6.20 -4.47
C TYR A 34 -4.56 -6.52 -5.95
N LYS A 35 -5.78 -6.41 -6.47
CA LYS A 35 -6.11 -6.75 -7.86
C LYS A 35 -5.42 -5.87 -8.90
N VAL A 36 -5.18 -4.58 -8.60
CA VAL A 36 -4.55 -3.66 -9.55
C VAL A 36 -3.01 -3.73 -9.53
N CYS A 37 -2.43 -4.33 -8.49
CA CYS A 37 -0.98 -4.39 -8.34
C CYS A 37 -0.39 -5.36 -9.37
N PRO A 38 0.43 -4.91 -10.35
CA PRO A 38 0.99 -5.81 -11.36
C PRO A 38 2.13 -6.70 -10.82
N ARG A 39 2.50 -6.53 -9.54
CA ARG A 39 3.68 -7.12 -8.90
C ARG A 39 3.34 -7.90 -7.62
N ASN A 40 2.05 -8.06 -7.28
CA ASN A 40 1.62 -8.76 -6.06
C ASN A 40 2.35 -8.27 -4.78
N VAL A 41 2.50 -6.94 -4.66
CA VAL A 41 3.18 -6.29 -3.52
C VAL A 41 2.33 -6.32 -2.25
N LEU A 42 1.00 -6.42 -2.41
CA LEU A 42 0.03 -6.27 -1.35
C LEU A 42 -0.59 -7.62 -1.00
N ASP A 43 -1.03 -7.76 0.25
CA ASP A 43 -1.75 -8.94 0.71
C ASP A 43 -2.92 -8.55 1.62
N LEU A 44 -3.91 -9.43 1.72
CA LEU A 44 -5.09 -9.24 2.58
C LEU A 44 -4.95 -10.15 3.81
N VAL A 45 -4.83 -9.55 4.98
CA VAL A 45 -4.61 -10.26 6.24
C VAL A 45 -5.67 -9.87 7.27
N GLU A 46 -5.84 -10.69 8.29
CA GLU A 46 -6.72 -10.38 9.42
C GLU A 46 -6.19 -9.15 10.17
N ARG A 47 -7.10 -8.27 10.59
CA ARG A 47 -6.78 -7.14 11.46
C ARG A 47 -6.46 -7.69 12.84
N SER A 48 -5.20 -8.03 13.07
CA SER A 48 -4.72 -8.48 14.38
C SER A 48 -4.41 -7.31 15.31
N GLU A 49 -4.45 -7.57 16.61
CA GLU A 49 -4.04 -6.65 17.69
C GLU A 49 -2.62 -6.11 17.46
N GLN A 50 -1.75 -6.91 16.82
CA GLN A 50 -0.36 -6.54 16.52
C GLN A 50 -0.23 -5.49 15.39
N LEU A 51 -1.25 -5.35 14.54
CA LEU A 51 -1.30 -4.30 13.50
C LEU A 51 -1.87 -2.97 14.02
N LEU A 52 -2.43 -2.97 15.24
CA LEU A 52 -3.04 -1.82 15.90
C LEU A 52 -2.69 -1.86 17.39
N ALA A 53 -1.44 -1.55 17.73
CA ALA A 53 -0.97 -1.47 19.12
C ALA A 53 -1.69 -0.38 19.97
N ASP A 54 -2.71 0.27 19.42
CA ASP A 54 -3.47 1.38 19.99
C ASP A 54 -4.96 1.35 19.58
N ALA A 55 -5.51 0.19 19.27
CA ALA A 55 -6.97 0.02 19.23
C ALA A 55 -7.50 -0.07 20.67
N ASP A 56 -8.30 0.92 21.08
CA ASP A 56 -9.04 0.91 22.34
C ASP A 56 -9.76 -0.42 22.57
N GLU A 57 -9.74 -0.91 23.81
CA GLU A 57 -10.24 -2.21 24.27
C GLU A 57 -11.79 -2.34 24.19
N ASP A 58 -12.47 -1.36 23.60
CA ASP A 58 -13.94 -1.21 23.52
C ASP A 58 -14.49 -1.36 22.09
N ALA A 59 -13.74 -1.97 21.15
CA ALA A 59 -14.29 -2.37 19.86
C ALA A 59 -14.96 -3.74 20.00
N ASP A 60 -16.29 -3.79 19.94
CA ASP A 60 -17.08 -5.03 19.95
C ASP A 60 -16.45 -6.10 19.02
N ASP A 61 -16.13 -7.24 19.64
CA ASP A 61 -15.27 -8.35 19.18
C ASP A 61 -15.89 -9.24 18.07
N ASP A 62 -16.80 -8.69 17.25
CA ASP A 62 -17.72 -9.51 16.42
C ASP A 62 -17.61 -9.32 14.90
N ASP A 63 -16.61 -8.57 14.40
CA ASP A 63 -16.31 -8.54 12.97
C ASP A 63 -14.80 -8.81 12.74
N GLU A 64 -14.47 -10.02 12.28
CA GLU A 64 -13.16 -10.41 11.73
C GLU A 64 -12.81 -9.51 10.52
N MET A 65 -12.38 -8.28 10.79
CA MET A 65 -12.11 -7.30 9.76
C MET A 65 -10.79 -7.62 9.07
N MET A 66 -10.81 -7.74 7.75
CA MET A 66 -9.59 -7.89 6.96
C MET A 66 -8.99 -6.52 6.61
N VAL A 67 -7.66 -6.41 6.59
CA VAL A 67 -6.92 -5.22 6.15
C VAL A 67 -5.86 -5.59 5.13
N MET A 68 -5.52 -4.62 4.29
CA MET A 68 -4.43 -4.75 3.34
C MET A 68 -3.10 -4.46 4.04
N THR A 69 -2.05 -5.19 3.68
CA THR A 69 -0.67 -4.95 4.10
C THR A 69 0.29 -4.94 2.91
N ILE A 70 1.52 -4.49 3.14
CA ILE A 70 2.62 -4.51 2.15
C ILE A 70 3.44 -5.77 2.43
N ALA A 71 3.23 -6.83 1.66
CA ALA A 71 3.93 -8.11 1.84
C ALA A 71 5.27 -8.14 1.10
N ASN A 72 5.31 -7.67 -0.15
CA ASN A 72 6.50 -7.73 -1.02
C ASN A 72 6.94 -6.32 -1.45
N GLY A 73 7.17 -5.42 -0.49
CA GLY A 73 7.51 -4.01 -0.75
C GLY A 73 8.70 -3.81 -1.69
N ALA A 74 9.68 -4.73 -1.64
CA ALA A 74 10.87 -4.68 -2.51
C ALA A 74 10.57 -4.91 -4.01
N ASP A 75 9.44 -5.53 -4.36
CA ASP A 75 9.01 -5.70 -5.77
C ASP A 75 8.11 -4.56 -6.27
N CYS A 76 7.94 -3.51 -5.46
CA CYS A 76 7.19 -2.32 -5.86
C CYS A 76 7.93 -1.59 -6.98
N ILE A 77 7.26 -1.39 -8.12
CA ILE A 77 7.79 -0.62 -9.26
C ILE A 77 7.41 0.87 -9.21
N GLY A 78 6.84 1.33 -8.10
CA GLY A 78 6.45 2.71 -7.89
C GLY A 78 5.38 3.28 -8.84
N CYS A 79 4.50 2.42 -9.39
CA CYS A 79 3.49 2.83 -10.38
C CYS A 79 2.30 3.66 -9.82
N GLY A 80 2.13 3.68 -8.50
CA GLY A 80 1.06 4.42 -7.80
C GLY A 80 -0.37 3.88 -8.02
N ALA A 81 -0.55 2.71 -8.66
CA ALA A 81 -1.87 2.19 -8.98
C ALA A 81 -2.73 1.88 -7.74
N CYS A 82 -2.10 1.37 -6.67
CA CYS A 82 -2.78 1.02 -5.42
C CYS A 82 -3.46 2.23 -4.76
N GLY A 83 -2.82 3.40 -4.78
CA GLY A 83 -3.37 4.64 -4.20
C GLY A 83 -4.52 5.17 -5.03
N ARG A 84 -4.38 5.19 -6.36
CA ARG A 84 -5.45 5.65 -7.27
C ARG A 84 -6.75 4.87 -7.12
N VAL A 85 -6.69 3.58 -6.80
CA VAL A 85 -7.89 2.74 -6.61
C VAL A 85 -8.39 2.70 -5.17
N CYS A 86 -7.64 3.26 -4.22
CA CYS A 86 -7.98 3.23 -2.80
C CYS A 86 -9.02 4.33 -2.50
N PRO A 87 -10.27 3.99 -2.14
CA PRO A 87 -11.29 4.99 -1.83
C PRO A 87 -11.07 5.69 -0.48
N LYS A 88 -10.15 5.18 0.34
CA LYS A 88 -9.88 5.64 1.70
C LYS A 88 -8.54 6.37 1.85
N ASP A 89 -7.80 6.50 0.75
CA ASP A 89 -6.49 7.15 0.70
C ASP A 89 -5.54 6.67 1.82
N CYS A 90 -5.30 5.35 1.84
CA CYS A 90 -4.56 4.69 2.91
C CYS A 90 -3.03 4.72 2.73
N TYR A 91 -2.50 5.26 1.63
CA TYR A 91 -1.11 5.01 1.21
C TYR A 91 -0.20 6.22 1.35
N THR A 92 1.04 5.97 1.77
CA THR A 92 2.15 6.92 1.68
C THR A 92 3.16 6.41 0.66
N TYR A 93 3.78 7.34 -0.06
CA TYR A 93 4.77 7.04 -1.10
C TYR A 93 6.05 7.84 -0.93
N GLU A 94 7.16 7.25 -1.37
CA GLU A 94 8.48 7.84 -1.33
C GLU A 94 9.24 7.57 -2.64
N ALA A 95 10.19 8.44 -2.97
CA ALA A 95 11.16 8.16 -4.02
C ALA A 95 12.31 7.32 -3.44
N ALA A 96 12.78 6.32 -4.18
CA ALA A 96 13.92 5.51 -3.77
C ALA A 96 15.24 6.08 -4.31
N ALA A 97 16.31 5.95 -3.52
CA ALA A 97 17.66 6.23 -3.98
C ALA A 97 18.13 5.15 -4.99
N ALA A 98 18.84 5.57 -6.03
CA ALA A 98 19.45 4.73 -7.05
C ALA A 98 20.88 4.32 -6.69
#